data_AF-A0A961V808-F1
#
_entry.id   AF-A0A961V808-F1
#
_cell.length_a   1.000
_cell.length_b   1.000
_cell.length_c   1.000
_cell.angle_alpha   90.00
_cell.angle_beta   90.00
_cell.angle_gamma   90.00
#
_symmetry.space_group_name_H-M   'P 1'
#
loop_
_entity.id
_entity.type
_entity.pdbx_description
1 polymer ?
#
loop_
_entity_poly.entity_id
_entity_poly.type
_entity_poly.pdbx_seq_one_letter_code
_entity_poly.pdbx_strand_id
1 'polypeptide(L)' 'TSCTAWNYHGSGIGNVVSLAAVFLRNFHQAYVSAQSQGLPLGTFYPLIHCGTSFGNYKEMRIFLMHSAELRA' A
#
# COMPACT_ATOMS: atom_id res chain seq x y z
N THR A 1 0.06 2.02 -12.95
CA THR A 1 -0.70 1.61 -11.74
C THR A 1 -0.87 2.83 -10.85
N SER A 2 -2.06 3.10 -10.28
CA SER A 2 -2.22 4.28 -9.41
C SER A 2 -1.37 4.16 -8.13
N CYS A 3 -0.72 5.27 -7.75
CA CYS A 3 0.14 5.37 -6.57
C CYS A 3 -0.66 5.50 -5.26
N THR A 4 -1.87 6.05 -5.33
CA THR A 4 -2.89 5.95 -4.28
C THR A 4 -4.27 5.98 -4.90
N ALA A 5 -5.23 5.40 -4.18
CA ALA A 5 -6.63 5.55 -4.50
C ALA A 5 -7.22 6.84 -3.89
N TRP A 6 -6.39 7.77 -3.37
CA TRP A 6 -6.86 8.92 -2.57
C TRP A 6 -7.90 9.79 -3.30
N ASN A 7 -7.67 10.09 -4.57
CA ASN A 7 -8.63 10.89 -5.35
C ASN A 7 -9.98 10.16 -5.62
N TYR A 8 -10.04 8.84 -5.46
CA TYR A 8 -11.25 8.02 -5.70
C TYR A 8 -11.86 7.42 -4.43
N HIS A 9 -11.05 7.21 -3.39
CA HIS A 9 -11.41 6.48 -2.17
C HIS A 9 -10.89 7.13 -0.87
N GLY A 10 -10.17 8.27 -0.95
CA GLY A 10 -9.66 9.02 0.21
C GLY A 10 -10.32 10.38 0.44
N SER A 11 -11.25 10.80 -0.43
CA SER A 11 -12.20 11.86 -0.08
C SER A 11 -13.14 11.34 1.02
N GLY A 12 -13.82 12.23 1.76
CA GLY A 12 -14.74 11.86 2.85
C GLY A 12 -15.93 10.95 2.48
N ILE A 13 -15.99 10.48 1.23
CA ILE A 13 -16.98 9.56 0.65
C ILE A 13 -16.34 8.19 0.28
N GLY A 14 -15.05 8.02 0.55
CA GLY A 14 -14.27 6.88 0.09
C GLY A 14 -14.26 5.68 1.05
N ASN A 15 -13.84 4.52 0.53
CA ASN A 15 -13.79 3.27 1.28
C ASN A 15 -12.34 2.99 1.76
N VAL A 16 -12.14 3.01 3.08
CA VAL A 16 -10.83 2.79 3.72
C VAL A 16 -10.26 1.39 3.44
N VAL A 17 -11.10 0.36 3.33
CA VAL A 17 -10.68 -0.99 2.99
C VAL A 17 -10.17 -1.05 1.55
N SER A 18 -10.80 -0.31 0.63
CA SER A 18 -10.31 -0.19 -0.75
C SER A 18 -8.94 0.52 -0.81
N LEU A 19 -8.72 1.55 0.02
CA LEU A 19 -7.39 2.19 0.14
C LEU A 19 -6.33 1.20 0.64
N ALA A 20 -6.66 0.42 1.67
CA ALA A 20 -5.78 -0.62 2.21
C ALA A 20 -5.45 -1.72 1.17
N ALA A 21 -6.43 -2.12 0.36
CA ALA A 21 -6.22 -3.09 -0.72
C ALA A 21 -5.26 -2.57 -1.80
N VAL A 22 -5.38 -1.30 -2.21
CA VAL A 22 -4.46 -0.67 -3.17
C VAL A 22 -3.04 -0.57 -2.60
N PHE A 23 -2.92 -0.23 -1.31
CA PHE A 23 -1.65 -0.25 -0.59
C PHE A 23 -1.01 -1.65 -0.65
N LEU A 24 -1.74 -2.69 -0.25
CA LEU A 24 -1.24 -4.07 -0.24
C LEU A 24 -0.85 -4.56 -1.62
N ARG A 25 -1.65 -4.26 -2.66
CA ARG A 25 -1.32 -4.61 -4.06
C ARG A 25 0.03 -4.00 -4.46
N ASN A 26 0.26 -2.73 -4.16
CA ASN A 26 1.48 -2.03 -4.55
C ASN A 26 2.71 -2.54 -3.77
N PHE A 27 2.57 -2.88 -2.49
CA PHE A 27 3.63 -3.54 -1.72
C PHE A 27 3.89 -4.97 -2.19
N HIS A 28 2.84 -5.71 -2.55
CA HIS A 28 2.97 -7.05 -3.12
C HIS A 28 3.73 -7.03 -4.46
N GLN A 29 3.55 -6.00 -5.29
CA GLN A 29 4.36 -5.84 -6.50
C GLN A 29 5.87 -5.70 -6.21
N ALA A 30 6.24 -4.97 -5.15
CA ALA A 30 7.64 -4.90 -4.71
C ALA A 30 8.16 -6.27 -4.24
N TYR A 31 7.34 -7.00 -3.49
CA TYR A 31 7.64 -8.36 -3.02
C TYR A 31 7.89 -9.33 -4.19
N VAL A 32 6.97 -9.44 -5.15
CA VAL A 32 7.12 -10.36 -6.29
C VAL A 32 8.28 -9.96 -7.21
N SER A 33 8.60 -8.67 -7.30
CA SER A 33 9.74 -8.18 -8.08
C SER A 33 11.08 -8.62 -7.47
N ALA A 34 11.19 -8.65 -6.14
CA ALA A 34 12.39 -9.16 -5.48
C ALA A 34 12.51 -10.67 -5.69
N GLN A 35 11.41 -11.41 -5.57
CA GLN A 35 11.37 -12.85 -5.84
C GLN A 35 11.76 -13.21 -7.27
N SER A 36 11.23 -12.48 -8.27
CA SER A 36 11.51 -12.77 -9.69
C SER A 36 12.98 -12.55 -10.06
N GLN A 37 13.70 -11.73 -9.29
CA GLN A 37 15.13 -11.49 -9.46
C GLN A 37 16.01 -12.37 -8.55
N GLY A 38 15.41 -13.30 -7.78
CA GLY A 38 16.14 -14.14 -6.83
C GLY A 38 16.77 -13.38 -5.67
N LEU A 39 16.27 -12.18 -5.37
CA LEU A 39 16.76 -11.32 -4.31
C LEU A 39 16.05 -11.63 -2.97
N PRO A 40 16.69 -11.31 -1.82
CA PRO A 40 16.03 -11.43 -0.52
C PRO A 40 14.68 -10.68 -0.47
N LEU A 41 13.74 -11.21 0.32
CA LEU A 41 12.45 -10.54 0.54
C LEU A 41 12.68 -9.19 1.22
N GLY A 42 12.01 -8.16 0.72
CA GLY A 42 12.18 -6.79 1.20
C GLY A 42 13.36 -6.03 0.57
N THR A 43 14.09 -6.61 -0.39
CA THR A 43 15.07 -5.86 -1.20
C THR A 43 14.43 -4.67 -1.90
N PHE A 44 13.20 -4.82 -2.39
CA PHE A 44 12.43 -3.72 -2.95
C PHE A 44 11.33 -3.27 -1.99
N TYR A 45 11.16 -1.95 -1.93
CA TYR A 45 10.09 -1.28 -1.22
C TYR A 45 9.60 -0.09 -2.05
N PRO A 46 8.31 0.27 -2.00
CA PRO A 46 7.80 1.41 -2.76
C PRO A 46 8.48 2.71 -2.33
N LEU A 47 9.07 3.42 -3.30
CA LEU A 47 9.52 4.80 -3.12
C LEU A 47 8.39 5.76 -3.49
N ILE A 48 7.98 6.60 -2.54
CA ILE A 48 6.86 7.52 -2.73
C ILE A 48 7.37 8.96 -2.70
N HIS A 49 7.30 9.65 -3.85
CA HIS A 49 7.72 11.05 -3.97
C HIS A 49 6.56 12.04 -3.74
N CYS A 50 5.31 11.59 -3.90
CA CYS A 50 4.12 12.42 -3.73
C CYS A 50 3.70 12.45 -2.25
N GLY A 51 3.62 13.64 -1.65
CA GLY A 51 3.29 13.82 -0.23
C GLY A 51 1.94 13.22 0.17
N THR A 52 0.91 13.40 -0.65
CA THR A 52 -0.43 12.80 -0.41
C THR A 52 -0.36 11.28 -0.39
N SER A 53 0.39 10.70 -1.33
CA SER A 53 0.56 9.26 -1.40
C SER A 53 1.32 8.70 -0.21
N PHE A 54 2.35 9.42 0.24
CA PHE A 54 3.13 9.03 1.40
C PHE A 54 2.28 9.05 2.68
N GLY A 55 1.48 10.11 2.89
CA GLY A 55 0.56 10.22 4.02
C GLY A 55 -0.43 9.06 4.07
N ASN A 56 -1.12 8.80 2.95
CA ASN A 56 -2.07 7.69 2.87
C ASN A 56 -1.41 6.33 3.14
N TYR A 57 -0.23 6.07 2.57
CA TYR A 57 0.49 4.81 2.81
C TYR A 57 0.89 4.63 4.27
N LYS A 58 1.31 5.71 4.92
CA LYS A 58 1.65 5.70 6.35
C LYS A 58 0.42 5.34 7.20
N GLU A 59 -0.72 5.97 6.94
CA GLU A 59 -1.97 5.73 7.66
C GLU A 59 -2.52 4.32 7.40
N MET A 60 -2.56 3.87 6.14
CA MET A 60 -3.05 2.53 5.79
C MET A 60 -2.17 1.43 6.38
N ARG A 61 -0.85 1.63 6.43
CA ARG A 61 0.05 0.70 7.13
C ARG A 61 -0.31 0.60 8.61
N ILE A 62 -0.51 1.72 9.30
CA ILE A 62 -0.88 1.73 10.71
C ILE A 62 -2.22 1.01 10.91
N PHE A 63 -3.21 1.33 10.08
CA PHE A 63 -4.54 0.70 10.13
C PHE A 63 -4.46 -0.83 9.97
N LEU A 64 -3.73 -1.32 8.98
CA LEU A 64 -3.53 -2.76 8.74
C LEU A 64 -2.77 -3.45 9.89
N MET A 65 -1.74 -2.81 10.43
CA MET A 65 -0.99 -3.39 11.57
C MET A 65 -1.87 -3.62 12.80
N HIS A 66 -2.87 -2.74 13.03
CA HIS A 66 -3.80 -2.84 14.16
C HIS A 66 -5.07 -3.65 13.84
N SER A 67 -5.29 -4.04 12.57
CA SER A 67 -6.47 -4.78 12.14
C SER A 67 -6.07 -6.18 11.67
N ALA A 68 -6.03 -7.15 12.59
CA ALA A 68 -5.66 -8.53 12.26
C ALA A 68 -6.57 -9.16 11.20
N GLU A 69 -7.88 -8.89 11.28
CA GLU A 69 -8.89 -9.34 10.33
C GLU A 69 -8.56 -8.94 8.88
N LEU A 70 -8.06 -7.72 8.68
CA LEU A 70 -7.75 -7.19 7.34
C LEU A 70 -6.38 -7.65 6.81
N ARG A 71 -5.58 -8.33 7.63
CA ARG A 71 -4.29 -8.92 7.24
C ARG A 71 -4.35 -10.43 6.99
N ALA A 72 -5.43 -11.09 7.40
CA ALA A 72 -5.65 -12.52 7.22
C ALA A 72 -5.87 -12.86 5.74
#